data_AF-A0A2S3QS10-F1
#
_entry.id   AF-A0A2S3QS10-F1
#
_cell.length_a   1.000
_cell.length_b   1.000
_cell.length_c   1.000
_cell.angle_alpha   90.00
_cell.angle_beta   90.00
_cell.angle_gamma   90.00
#
_symmetry.space_group_name_H-M   'P 1'
#
loop_
_entity.id
_entity.type
_entity.pdbx_description
1 polymer ?
#
loop_
_entity_poly.entity_id
_entity_poly.type
_entity_poly.pdbx_seq_one_letter_code
_entity_poly.pdbx_strand_id
1 'polypeptide(L)'
;MVMRLKTLFILTSLSFSAVAKNSNDNQEARYLQVLTSQNPMFESAMSVPGVKDMYSECYRQESEKTSFNGVEVGNCLWGKIQADEGTLKQINKLVEKQSGKDGSGRYRTTMDTAKGTSKGLETLKQFLIEKLEKALYGEFDSKTGQYDKIASQKTFFELYKTQLGKNIISAATSYCIESKNYGYPLISEDESVREKVKNENLVGLNETIIRTDPNTGEQKQVLKSASNWEACIGNINAVCYAGAAGGEFKVFNSDPNNTQGEKKIVRADIINTCAKHVSGKDSDEKVDKCDSLVRYSYPRACNVIQYIELARQSITTTDGIAKKFEKLQGTDSLSNVKMYDSREKSDESIDALTTISSGEAMDAVAKGQKEEIAAMEECYKDGKIVDAEACKNFLSSNREEQYSLLGELKVQEEVTLQRLKDIEDNPEEVAKLLIEEGYTEDEAKNLATVQGVKDQIAKRYEAKKDAILQSLSDEIKKHTTKGDEFSEIEDLETIAALAEKTQKKAENFSKLVHFNNIVSSYLEIRSGDENEDTQRNTRALAMEMKNSILSEENREKYKEMGVDLGSIGYSADDLNEKFATTGMDYSESSNDDATLDVGDINTYLLSLFKGE
;
A
#
# COMPACT_ATOMS: atom_id res chain seq x y z
N MET A 1 34.67 -15.01 44.37
CA MET A 1 34.94 -16.07 43.38
C MET A 1 33.60 -16.43 42.72
N VAL A 2 32.94 -15.49 42.04
CA VAL A 2 32.98 -15.25 40.59
C VAL A 2 33.05 -16.55 39.78
N MET A 3 31.88 -17.12 39.44
CA MET A 3 31.73 -17.97 38.27
C MET A 3 30.40 -17.64 37.60
N ARG A 4 30.52 -17.35 36.30
CA ARG A 4 29.60 -16.60 35.45
C ARG A 4 28.36 -17.43 35.11
N LEU A 5 27.19 -16.95 35.52
CA LEU A 5 25.91 -17.32 34.94
C LEU A 5 25.84 -16.71 33.54
N LYS A 6 26.18 -17.51 32.52
CA LYS A 6 25.92 -17.14 31.12
C LYS A 6 24.44 -17.37 30.85
N THR A 7 23.63 -16.37 31.18
CA THR A 7 22.26 -16.23 30.66
C THR A 7 22.38 -16.09 29.15
N LEU A 8 22.05 -17.15 28.43
CA LEU A 8 22.07 -17.21 26.97
C LEU A 8 20.85 -16.43 26.46
N PHE A 9 21.07 -15.13 26.25
CA PHE A 9 20.21 -14.21 25.51
C PHE A 9 20.15 -14.71 24.04
N ILE A 10 19.22 -15.61 23.73
CA ILE A 10 18.92 -15.99 22.33
C ILE A 10 17.70 -15.19 21.88
N LEU A 11 18.04 -14.13 21.14
CA LEU A 11 17.30 -13.43 20.09
C LEU A 11 15.77 -13.63 20.04
N THR A 12 15.11 -12.69 20.72
CA THR A 12 13.95 -11.96 20.19
C THR A 12 14.29 -11.34 18.82
N SER A 13 13.94 -12.03 17.72
CA SER A 13 13.97 -11.45 16.36
C SER A 13 12.77 -11.86 15.50
N LEU A 14 11.63 -12.07 16.14
CA LEU A 14 10.29 -12.08 15.55
C LEU A 14 9.39 -11.22 16.43
N SER A 15 9.77 -9.96 16.56
CA SER A 15 8.99 -8.96 17.29
C SER A 15 7.75 -8.60 16.47
N PHE A 16 6.67 -9.37 16.64
CA PHE A 16 5.28 -8.96 16.36
C PHE A 16 4.88 -7.67 17.12
N SER A 17 5.78 -7.10 17.91
CA SER A 17 5.61 -5.90 18.73
C SER A 17 5.66 -4.57 17.96
N ALA A 18 6.02 -4.51 16.67
CA ALA A 18 6.09 -3.25 15.92
C ALA A 18 4.79 -2.84 15.17
N VAL A 19 3.73 -3.65 15.20
CA VAL A 19 2.56 -3.54 14.30
C VAL A 19 1.48 -2.51 14.75
N ALA A 20 1.81 -1.58 15.65
CA ALA A 20 0.86 -0.53 16.04
C ALA A 20 1.64 0.72 16.45
N LYS A 21 2.05 1.48 15.44
CA LYS A 21 2.17 2.93 15.54
C LYS A 21 1.77 3.58 14.22
N ASN A 22 0.80 4.49 14.33
CA ASN A 22 0.40 5.55 13.43
C ASN A 22 -0.84 5.32 12.53
N SER A 23 -1.93 6.04 12.84
CA SER A 23 -3.12 6.20 11.97
C SER A 23 -3.64 7.67 11.95
N ASN A 24 -4.00 8.40 10.86
CA ASN A 24 -4.93 8.09 9.74
C ASN A 24 -4.97 9.10 8.54
N ASP A 25 -4.61 8.77 7.27
CA ASP A 25 -5.26 9.28 5.99
C ASP A 25 -4.98 8.74 4.56
N ASN A 26 -4.25 7.64 4.39
CA ASN A 26 -4.33 6.79 3.17
C ASN A 26 -3.86 5.35 3.45
N GLN A 27 -4.45 4.72 4.47
CA GLN A 27 -3.68 3.89 5.39
C GLN A 27 -3.60 2.39 5.22
N GLU A 28 -4.44 1.75 4.42
CA GLU A 28 -4.24 0.32 4.15
C GLU A 28 -2.99 0.05 3.30
N ALA A 29 -2.54 1.01 2.48
CA ALA A 29 -1.27 0.91 1.76
C ALA A 29 -0.06 1.38 2.59
N ARG A 30 -0.25 2.16 3.65
CA ARG A 30 0.86 2.58 4.54
C ARG A 30 1.21 1.52 5.58
N TYR A 31 0.33 0.56 5.81
CA TYR A 31 0.42 -0.47 6.86
C TYR A 31 1.67 -1.38 6.77
N LEU A 32 2.24 -1.66 5.59
CA LEU A 32 3.50 -2.43 5.48
C LEU A 32 4.79 -1.61 5.45
N GLN A 33 4.72 -0.30 5.19
CA GLN A 33 5.91 0.54 5.01
C GLN A 33 6.59 0.92 6.34
N VAL A 34 5.88 0.77 7.46
CA VAL A 34 6.29 1.31 8.78
C VAL A 34 7.19 0.34 9.58
N LEU A 35 7.49 -0.86 9.09
CA LEU A 35 8.34 -1.84 9.79
C LEU A 35 9.83 -1.44 9.92
N THR A 36 10.21 -0.25 9.45
CA THR A 36 11.54 0.35 9.68
C THR A 36 11.45 1.82 10.11
N SER A 37 10.44 2.21 10.90
CA SER A 37 10.16 3.63 11.23
C SER A 37 11.03 4.28 12.32
N GLN A 38 12.09 3.63 12.79
CA GLN A 38 13.27 4.42 13.13
C GLN A 38 14.08 4.49 11.84
N ASN A 39 14.59 5.66 11.49
CA ASN A 39 15.46 5.82 10.34
C ASN A 39 16.95 5.68 10.77
N PRO A 40 17.46 4.54 11.30
CA PRO A 40 18.87 4.43 11.68
C PRO A 40 19.77 4.23 10.45
N MET A 41 19.21 4.19 9.21
CA MET A 41 20.01 3.93 8.02
C MET A 41 20.59 5.19 7.35
N PHE A 42 20.14 6.40 7.71
CA PHE A 42 20.66 7.62 7.07
C PHE A 42 21.44 8.51 8.05
N GLU A 43 22.68 8.80 7.66
CA GLU A 43 23.32 10.07 8.04
C GLU A 43 22.49 11.19 7.38
N SER A 44 21.99 12.11 8.19
CA SER A 44 21.10 13.19 7.76
C SER A 44 21.77 14.10 6.72
N ALA A 45 21.08 14.45 5.63
CA ALA A 45 21.58 15.45 4.67
C ALA A 45 21.79 16.81 5.37
N MET A 46 20.93 17.13 6.35
CA MET A 46 21.04 18.33 7.19
C MET A 46 22.29 18.32 8.09
N SER A 47 22.98 17.19 8.24
CA SER A 47 24.26 17.11 8.97
C SER A 47 25.46 17.62 8.16
N VAL A 48 25.31 17.78 6.83
CA VAL A 48 26.35 18.36 5.98
C VAL A 48 26.46 19.87 6.28
N PRO A 49 27.67 20.42 6.52
CA PRO A 49 27.85 21.82 6.85
C PRO A 49 27.19 22.76 5.82
N GLY A 50 26.39 23.72 6.29
CA GLY A 50 25.70 24.72 5.45
C GLY A 50 24.31 24.29 4.96
N VAL A 51 23.98 22.99 4.92
CA VAL A 51 22.68 22.52 4.41
C VAL A 51 21.50 22.97 5.29
N LYS A 52 21.69 22.97 6.61
CA LYS A 52 20.66 23.47 7.55
C LYS A 52 20.33 24.96 7.34
N ASP A 53 21.34 25.77 7.03
CA ASP A 53 21.16 27.20 6.78
C ASP A 53 20.43 27.42 5.43
N MET A 54 20.80 26.64 4.40
CA MET A 54 20.09 26.62 3.11
C MET A 54 18.61 26.25 3.29
N TYR A 55 18.33 25.22 4.09
CA TYR A 55 16.96 24.80 4.40
C TYR A 55 16.18 25.90 5.12
N SER A 56 16.76 26.49 6.17
CA SER A 56 16.11 27.53 6.97
C SER A 56 15.73 28.75 6.13
N GLU A 57 16.59 29.12 5.17
CA GLU A 57 16.30 30.18 4.21
C GLU A 57 15.12 29.83 3.30
N CYS A 58 15.09 28.61 2.75
CA CYS A 58 14.01 28.14 1.89
C CYS A 58 12.67 28.04 2.63
N TYR A 59 12.68 27.51 3.86
CA TYR A 59 11.48 27.43 4.69
C TYR A 59 10.91 28.81 4.98
N ARG A 60 11.77 29.77 5.37
CA ARG A 60 11.36 31.17 5.62
C ARG A 60 10.71 31.79 4.38
N GLN A 61 11.36 31.67 3.21
CA GLN A 61 10.80 32.19 1.96
C GLN A 61 9.42 31.63 1.65
N GLU A 62 9.17 30.36 1.98
CA GLU A 62 7.89 29.73 1.71
C GLU A 62 6.82 30.04 2.79
N SER A 63 7.25 30.25 4.03
CA SER A 63 6.38 30.71 5.12
C SER A 63 5.83 32.13 4.91
N GLU A 64 6.52 32.95 4.12
CA GLU A 64 6.10 34.32 3.79
C GLU A 64 5.03 34.36 2.66
N LYS A 65 4.72 33.23 2.00
CA LYS A 65 3.69 33.18 0.95
C LYS A 65 2.29 32.95 1.52
N THR A 66 1.27 33.31 0.74
CA THR A 66 -0.15 33.13 1.09
C THR A 66 -0.56 31.67 1.26
N SER A 67 0.17 30.73 0.64
CA SER A 67 -0.05 29.30 0.76
C SER A 67 1.30 28.59 0.84
N PHE A 68 1.56 27.93 1.96
CA PHE A 68 2.79 27.18 2.16
C PHE A 68 2.78 25.87 1.37
N ASN A 69 3.89 25.58 0.68
CA ASN A 69 4.08 24.31 -0.04
C ASN A 69 5.41 23.66 0.35
N GLY A 70 5.33 22.54 1.10
CA GLY A 70 6.53 21.79 1.51
C GLY A 70 7.37 21.24 0.36
N VAL A 71 6.76 20.94 -0.79
CA VAL A 71 7.49 20.46 -1.97
C VAL A 71 8.42 21.56 -2.51
N GLU A 72 7.97 22.81 -2.47
CA GLU A 72 8.78 23.95 -2.92
C GLU A 72 9.94 24.25 -1.99
N VAL A 73 9.80 24.00 -0.67
CA VAL A 73 10.92 24.06 0.27
C VAL A 73 12.01 23.06 -0.14
N GLY A 74 11.62 21.83 -0.48
CA GLY A 74 12.53 20.80 -0.98
C GLY A 74 13.18 21.18 -2.32
N ASN A 75 12.41 21.73 -3.28
CA ASN A 75 12.93 22.21 -4.56
C ASN A 75 13.96 23.33 -4.38
N CYS A 76 13.68 24.31 -3.51
CA CYS A 76 14.60 25.39 -3.16
C CYS A 76 15.89 24.85 -2.53
N LEU A 77 15.77 23.92 -1.57
CA LEU A 77 16.91 23.31 -0.90
C LEU A 77 17.82 22.61 -1.91
N TRP A 78 17.23 21.80 -2.78
CA TRP A 78 17.99 21.09 -3.81
C TRP A 78 18.69 22.05 -4.78
N GLY A 79 18.00 23.10 -5.24
CA GLY A 79 18.60 24.12 -6.11
C GLY A 79 19.81 24.81 -5.47
N LYS A 80 19.77 25.09 -4.15
CA LYS A 80 20.92 25.63 -3.41
C LYS A 80 22.07 24.62 -3.29
N ILE A 81 21.76 23.35 -3.01
CA ILE A 81 22.77 22.27 -2.95
C ILE A 81 23.45 22.09 -4.31
N GLN A 82 22.71 22.12 -5.40
CA GLN A 82 23.26 22.00 -6.76
C GLN A 82 24.18 23.16 -7.14
N ALA A 83 23.91 24.36 -6.63
CA ALA A 83 24.74 25.54 -6.88
C ALA A 83 26.07 25.53 -6.10
N ASP A 84 26.17 24.72 -5.04
CA ASP A 84 27.38 24.57 -4.23
C ASP A 84 28.05 23.21 -4.49
N GLU A 85 29.04 23.19 -5.38
CA GLU A 85 29.75 21.96 -5.79
C GLU A 85 30.36 21.19 -4.59
N GLY A 86 30.82 21.92 -3.57
CA GLY A 86 31.43 21.32 -2.38
C GLY A 86 30.41 20.55 -1.54
N THR A 87 29.23 21.15 -1.37
CA THR A 87 28.09 20.56 -0.67
C THR A 87 27.51 19.39 -1.45
N LEU A 88 27.28 19.55 -2.76
CA LEU A 88 26.79 18.50 -3.65
C LEU A 88 27.68 17.25 -3.58
N LYS A 89 29.01 17.42 -3.60
CA LYS A 89 29.94 16.30 -3.51
C LYS A 89 29.87 15.56 -2.17
N GLN A 90 29.67 16.27 -1.06
CA GLN A 90 29.51 15.66 0.26
C GLN A 90 28.20 14.89 0.36
N ILE A 91 27.12 15.47 -0.16
CA ILE A 91 25.79 14.84 -0.22
C ILE A 91 25.82 13.57 -1.06
N ASN A 92 26.42 13.61 -2.26
CA ASN A 92 26.57 12.43 -3.12
C ASN A 92 27.32 11.30 -2.40
N LYS A 93 28.44 11.62 -1.75
CA LYS A 93 29.23 10.63 -0.99
C LYS A 93 28.45 10.04 0.19
N LEU A 94 27.65 10.86 0.88
CA LEU A 94 26.79 10.42 1.98
C LEU A 94 25.73 9.43 1.48
N VAL A 95 25.06 9.74 0.37
CA VAL A 95 24.05 8.85 -0.25
C VAL A 95 24.71 7.56 -0.77
N GLU A 96 25.89 7.63 -1.37
CA GLU A 96 26.67 6.46 -1.82
C GLU A 96 27.00 5.51 -0.66
N LYS A 97 27.54 6.05 0.44
CA LYS A 97 27.88 5.26 1.64
C LYS A 97 26.67 4.52 2.21
N GLN A 98 25.49 5.15 2.15
CA GLN A 98 24.25 4.58 2.65
C GLN A 98 23.61 3.57 1.70
N SER A 99 23.85 3.70 0.39
CA SER A 99 23.25 2.81 -0.61
C SER A 99 23.89 1.42 -0.63
N GLY A 100 25.07 1.28 -0.03
CA GLY A 100 25.88 0.07 -0.14
C GLY A 100 26.50 -0.07 -1.53
N LYS A 101 27.39 -1.04 -1.71
CA LYS A 101 28.00 -1.31 -3.03
C LYS A 101 27.01 -1.92 -4.05
N ASP A 102 25.91 -2.49 -3.56
CA ASP A 102 24.97 -3.30 -4.34
C ASP A 102 23.51 -2.83 -4.23
N GLY A 103 23.25 -1.62 -3.71
CA GLY A 103 21.90 -1.09 -3.54
C GLY A 103 21.72 0.29 -4.17
N SER A 104 20.55 0.54 -4.74
CA SER A 104 20.26 1.76 -5.51
C SER A 104 19.55 2.87 -4.73
N GLY A 105 19.15 2.63 -3.47
CA GLY A 105 18.40 3.64 -2.68
C GLY A 105 17.01 3.98 -3.21
N ARG A 106 16.57 3.38 -4.33
CA ARG A 106 15.32 3.65 -5.06
C ARG A 106 14.02 3.39 -4.28
N TYR A 107 14.12 2.70 -3.16
CA TYR A 107 12.98 2.16 -2.41
C TYR A 107 12.73 2.92 -1.08
N ARG A 108 13.38 4.08 -0.92
CA ARG A 108 13.36 4.88 0.32
C ARG A 108 12.27 5.94 0.23
N THR A 109 11.18 5.78 0.95
CA THR A 109 9.96 6.60 0.72
C THR A 109 9.13 6.86 1.98
N THR A 110 9.65 6.53 3.17
CA THR A 110 8.86 6.59 4.41
C THR A 110 9.30 7.70 5.34
N MET A 111 8.32 8.37 5.90
CA MET A 111 8.46 9.39 6.94
C MET A 111 7.26 9.25 7.87
N ASP A 112 7.48 9.39 9.17
CA ASP A 112 6.40 9.39 10.14
C ASP A 112 5.74 10.77 10.19
N THR A 113 4.54 10.88 9.61
CA THR A 113 3.80 12.14 9.51
C THR A 113 2.70 12.30 10.55
N ALA A 114 2.42 11.28 11.38
CA ALA A 114 1.27 11.28 12.28
C ALA A 114 1.67 11.23 13.76
N LYS A 115 0.85 11.83 14.62
CA LYS A 115 1.05 11.86 16.07
C LYS A 115 0.49 10.58 16.72
N GLY A 116 1.23 9.48 16.65
CA GLY A 116 0.93 8.23 17.35
C GLY A 116 -0.10 7.30 16.67
N THR A 117 -0.21 6.05 17.15
CA THR A 117 -1.24 5.10 16.69
C THR A 117 -2.62 5.56 17.08
N SER A 118 -3.56 5.46 16.15
CA SER A 118 -4.96 5.43 16.55
C SER A 118 -5.25 4.10 17.24
N LYS A 119 -5.99 4.18 18.35
CA LYS A 119 -6.49 3.06 19.15
C LYS A 119 -7.21 1.97 18.35
N GLY A 120 -7.95 2.33 17.30
CA GLY A 120 -8.61 1.40 16.38
C GLY A 120 -7.60 0.44 15.71
N LEU A 121 -6.42 0.93 15.33
CA LEU A 121 -5.36 0.07 14.80
C LEU A 121 -4.67 -0.74 15.92
N GLU A 122 -4.49 -0.18 17.11
CA GLU A 122 -3.92 -0.93 18.24
C GLU A 122 -4.78 -2.15 18.59
N THR A 123 -6.10 -1.96 18.59
CA THR A 123 -7.07 -3.03 18.87
C THR A 123 -7.14 -4.06 17.74
N LEU A 124 -7.05 -3.64 16.48
CA LEU A 124 -6.89 -4.55 15.34
C LEU A 124 -5.60 -5.38 15.44
N LYS A 125 -4.45 -4.75 15.73
CA LYS A 125 -3.20 -5.48 15.95
C LYS A 125 -3.34 -6.52 17.04
N GLN A 126 -3.91 -6.12 18.18
CA GLN A 126 -4.07 -7.02 19.32
C GLN A 126 -4.92 -8.24 18.93
N PHE A 127 -6.02 -8.02 18.20
CA PHE A 127 -6.84 -9.10 17.66
C PHE A 127 -6.05 -10.05 16.75
N LEU A 128 -5.26 -9.52 15.82
CA LEU A 128 -4.44 -10.33 14.90
C LEU A 128 -3.33 -11.10 15.63
N ILE A 129 -2.69 -10.49 16.63
CA ILE A 129 -1.69 -11.16 17.47
C ILE A 129 -2.32 -12.31 18.23
N GLU A 130 -3.47 -12.08 18.88
CA GLU A 130 -4.18 -13.13 19.63
C GLU A 130 -4.60 -14.29 18.71
N LYS A 131 -5.08 -13.99 17.50
CA LYS A 131 -5.41 -15.00 16.48
C LYS A 131 -4.18 -15.85 16.11
N LEU A 132 -3.04 -15.21 15.86
CA LEU A 132 -1.79 -15.89 15.50
C LEU A 132 -1.22 -16.70 16.66
N GLU A 133 -1.12 -16.13 17.86
CA GLU A 133 -0.55 -16.80 19.03
C GLU A 133 -1.35 -18.07 19.37
N LYS A 134 -2.68 -17.97 19.36
CA LYS A 134 -3.56 -19.10 19.62
C LYS A 134 -3.37 -20.23 18.60
N ALA A 135 -3.21 -19.90 17.32
CA ALA A 135 -3.05 -20.91 16.28
C ALA A 135 -1.65 -21.56 16.30
N LEU A 136 -0.61 -20.73 16.41
CA LEU A 136 0.79 -21.13 16.31
C LEU A 136 1.30 -21.85 17.56
N TYR A 137 0.81 -21.46 18.74
CA TYR A 137 1.32 -21.96 20.02
C TYR A 137 0.28 -22.70 20.86
N GLY A 138 -1.02 -22.51 20.61
CA GLY A 138 -2.08 -23.10 21.44
C GLY A 138 -2.19 -22.44 22.82
N GLU A 139 -2.65 -23.18 23.82
CA GLU A 139 -2.71 -22.67 25.19
C GLU A 139 -1.36 -22.85 25.90
N PHE A 140 -1.06 -21.93 26.84
CA PHE A 140 0.10 -22.08 27.70
C PHE A 140 -0.25 -22.95 28.91
N ASP A 141 0.37 -24.11 29.02
CA ASP A 141 0.20 -24.95 30.20
C ASP A 141 1.13 -24.49 31.33
N SER A 142 0.53 -23.77 32.28
CA SER A 142 1.20 -23.31 33.50
C SER A 142 1.86 -24.41 34.35
N LYS A 143 1.47 -25.69 34.20
CA LYS A 143 2.04 -26.81 34.95
C LYS A 143 3.32 -27.34 34.32
N THR A 144 3.39 -27.36 32.98
CA THR A 144 4.57 -27.82 32.24
C THR A 144 5.50 -26.66 31.84
N GLY A 145 5.01 -25.42 31.91
CA GLY A 145 5.75 -24.22 31.50
C GLY A 145 5.99 -24.16 29.99
N GLN A 146 5.15 -24.82 29.20
CA GLN A 146 5.31 -25.00 27.76
C GLN A 146 4.01 -24.68 27.02
N TYR A 147 4.17 -24.32 25.75
CA TYR A 147 3.08 -24.16 24.79
C TYR A 147 2.74 -25.51 24.15
N ASP A 148 1.48 -25.69 23.74
CA ASP A 148 0.99 -26.91 23.08
C ASP A 148 1.68 -27.19 21.73
N LYS A 149 2.10 -26.11 21.04
CA LYS A 149 2.73 -26.17 19.71
C LYS A 149 3.93 -25.23 19.61
N ILE A 150 4.81 -25.49 18.65
CA ILE A 150 5.88 -24.55 18.24
C ILE A 150 5.82 -24.31 16.73
N ALA A 151 5.88 -23.03 16.33
CA ALA A 151 6.02 -22.63 14.94
C ALA A 151 7.50 -22.53 14.53
N SER A 152 7.81 -22.98 13.31
CA SER A 152 9.17 -22.92 12.77
C SER A 152 9.47 -21.56 12.13
N GLN A 153 10.75 -21.25 11.92
CA GLN A 153 11.13 -20.03 11.21
C GLN A 153 10.60 -19.99 9.76
N LYS A 154 10.46 -21.16 9.12
CA LYS A 154 9.81 -21.30 7.81
C LYS A 154 8.35 -20.86 7.84
N THR A 155 7.61 -21.25 8.88
CA THR A 155 6.21 -20.82 9.10
C THR A 155 6.09 -19.30 9.14
N PHE A 156 7.02 -18.60 9.79
CA PHE A 156 7.01 -17.13 9.83
C PHE A 156 7.32 -16.49 8.48
N PHE A 157 8.21 -17.08 7.67
CA PHE A 157 8.47 -16.58 6.32
C PHE A 157 7.26 -16.79 5.40
N GLU A 158 6.57 -17.92 5.51
CA GLU A 158 5.32 -18.19 4.77
C GLU A 158 4.22 -17.21 5.17
N LEU A 159 3.95 -17.04 6.47
CA LEU A 159 3.00 -16.04 6.98
C LEU A 159 3.33 -14.62 6.46
N TYR A 160 4.61 -14.23 6.52
CA TYR A 160 5.04 -12.92 6.05
C TYR A 160 4.79 -12.76 4.56
N LYS A 161 5.19 -13.74 3.74
CA LYS A 161 4.99 -13.72 2.28
C LYS A 161 3.51 -13.65 1.90
N THR A 162 2.68 -14.50 2.49
CA THR A 162 1.23 -14.48 2.23
C THR A 162 0.60 -13.15 2.65
N GLN A 163 1.01 -12.59 3.79
CA GLN A 163 0.53 -11.27 4.21
C GLN A 163 0.98 -10.16 3.24
N LEU A 164 2.23 -10.19 2.74
CA LEU A 164 2.71 -9.24 1.73
C LEU A 164 1.87 -9.31 0.45
N GLY A 165 1.58 -10.51 -0.05
CA GLY A 165 0.74 -10.72 -1.24
C GLY A 165 -0.68 -10.17 -1.05
N LYS A 166 -1.33 -10.47 0.08
CA LYS A 166 -2.67 -9.93 0.40
C LYS A 166 -2.69 -8.43 0.53
N ASN A 167 -1.61 -7.87 1.05
CA ASN A 167 -1.49 -6.45 1.24
C ASN A 167 -1.25 -5.71 -0.08
N ILE A 168 -0.56 -6.30 -1.05
CA ILE A 168 -0.48 -5.79 -2.44
C ILE A 168 -1.88 -5.66 -3.04
N ILE A 169 -2.68 -6.73 -2.93
CA ILE A 169 -4.07 -6.73 -3.39
C ILE A 169 -4.88 -5.66 -2.64
N SER A 170 -4.77 -5.59 -1.33
CA SER A 170 -5.50 -4.62 -0.51
C SER A 170 -5.13 -3.16 -0.86
N ALA A 171 -3.86 -2.87 -1.13
CA ALA A 171 -3.41 -1.55 -1.56
C ALA A 171 -3.95 -1.16 -2.94
N ALA A 172 -4.02 -2.12 -3.88
CA ALA A 172 -4.65 -1.89 -5.17
C ALA A 172 -6.16 -1.67 -5.00
N THR A 173 -6.81 -2.49 -4.18
CA THR A 173 -8.24 -2.39 -3.87
C THR A 173 -8.60 -1.06 -3.21
N SER A 174 -7.77 -0.53 -2.30
CA SER A 174 -8.05 0.75 -1.63
C SER A 174 -8.08 1.92 -2.61
N TYR A 175 -7.30 1.85 -3.69
CA TYR A 175 -7.41 2.79 -4.80
C TYR A 175 -8.64 2.51 -5.66
N CYS A 176 -8.83 1.24 -6.05
CA CYS A 176 -9.85 0.87 -7.02
C CYS A 176 -11.27 1.07 -6.51
N ILE A 177 -11.53 0.86 -5.22
CA ILE A 177 -12.85 1.06 -4.61
C ILE A 177 -13.32 2.53 -4.72
N GLU A 178 -12.40 3.50 -4.69
CA GLU A 178 -12.71 4.93 -4.84
C GLU A 178 -12.61 5.42 -6.29
N SER A 179 -12.15 4.57 -7.19
CA SER A 179 -11.91 4.92 -8.59
C SER A 179 -13.13 4.65 -9.46
N LYS A 180 -13.28 5.48 -10.50
CA LYS A 180 -14.21 5.24 -11.59
C LYS A 180 -13.44 5.04 -12.89
N ASN A 181 -13.84 4.05 -13.68
CA ASN A 181 -13.22 3.76 -14.95
C ASN A 181 -13.74 4.70 -16.05
N TYR A 182 -12.91 5.67 -16.45
CA TYR A 182 -13.15 6.55 -17.60
C TYR A 182 -12.26 6.15 -18.79
N GLY A 183 -11.99 4.85 -18.94
CA GLY A 183 -10.90 4.30 -19.76
C GLY A 183 -9.58 4.17 -18.99
N TYR A 184 -9.45 4.91 -17.88
CA TYR A 184 -8.43 4.78 -16.85
C TYR A 184 -9.11 4.92 -15.48
N PRO A 185 -8.57 4.30 -14.42
CA PRO A 185 -9.14 4.41 -13.08
C PRO A 185 -8.78 5.77 -12.48
N LEU A 186 -9.76 6.67 -12.38
CA LEU A 186 -9.54 8.03 -11.87
C LEU A 186 -10.41 8.28 -10.63
N ILE A 187 -9.85 9.01 -9.67
CA ILE A 187 -10.43 9.38 -8.38
C ILE A 187 -10.70 10.89 -8.37
N SER A 188 -11.85 11.28 -7.80
CA SER A 188 -12.18 12.69 -7.59
C SER A 188 -11.52 13.26 -6.35
N GLU A 189 -11.07 14.52 -6.43
CA GLU A 189 -10.63 15.28 -5.25
C GLU A 189 -11.78 15.60 -4.29
N ASP A 190 -13.01 15.64 -4.79
CA ASP A 190 -14.21 15.85 -3.97
C ASP A 190 -14.55 14.55 -3.20
N GLU A 191 -14.51 14.64 -1.87
CA GLU A 191 -14.78 13.52 -0.97
C GLU A 191 -16.20 12.96 -1.12
N SER A 192 -17.20 13.82 -1.32
CA SER A 192 -18.58 13.38 -1.52
C SER A 192 -18.73 12.55 -2.79
N VAL A 193 -17.97 12.92 -3.84
CA VAL A 193 -17.92 12.17 -5.10
C VAL A 193 -17.20 10.84 -4.92
N ARG A 194 -16.08 10.82 -4.17
CA ARG A 194 -15.37 9.56 -3.84
C ARG A 194 -16.26 8.60 -3.07
N GLU A 195 -16.94 9.06 -2.02
CA GLU A 195 -17.85 8.23 -1.22
C GLU A 195 -19.02 7.71 -2.06
N LYS A 196 -19.52 8.52 -3.00
CA LYS A 196 -20.51 8.04 -3.96
C LYS A 196 -19.96 6.93 -4.85
N VAL A 197 -18.77 7.11 -5.43
CA VAL A 197 -18.12 6.08 -6.28
C VAL A 197 -17.83 4.81 -5.49
N LYS A 198 -17.36 4.93 -4.24
CA LYS A 198 -17.17 3.82 -3.32
C LYS A 198 -18.46 3.03 -3.10
N ASN A 199 -19.57 3.71 -2.85
CA ASN A 199 -20.88 3.07 -2.73
C ASN A 199 -21.35 2.45 -4.07
N GLU A 200 -21.14 3.11 -5.21
CA GLU A 200 -21.44 2.54 -6.54
C GLU A 200 -20.66 1.24 -6.78
N ASN A 201 -19.38 1.19 -6.40
CA ASN A 201 -18.53 0.01 -6.49
C ASN A 201 -18.96 -1.08 -5.49
N LEU A 202 -19.37 -0.74 -4.28
CA LEU A 202 -19.92 -1.71 -3.32
C LEU A 202 -21.23 -2.33 -3.86
N VAL A 203 -22.16 -1.52 -4.35
CA VAL A 203 -23.43 -1.97 -4.96
C VAL A 203 -23.17 -2.91 -6.14
N GLY A 204 -22.16 -2.63 -6.95
CA GLY A 204 -21.78 -3.46 -8.10
C GLY A 204 -21.28 -4.87 -7.74
N LEU A 205 -21.07 -5.20 -6.45
CA LEU A 205 -20.81 -6.58 -6.00
C LEU A 205 -22.05 -7.46 -6.13
N ASN A 206 -23.26 -6.88 -6.15
CA ASN A 206 -24.51 -7.61 -6.39
C ASN A 206 -25.01 -7.46 -7.85
N GLU A 207 -24.18 -6.93 -8.74
CA GLU A 207 -24.50 -6.78 -10.17
C GLU A 207 -23.59 -7.67 -11.01
N THR A 208 -24.16 -8.34 -12.01
CA THR A 208 -23.41 -9.18 -12.96
C THR A 208 -23.38 -8.54 -14.35
N ILE A 209 -22.27 -8.70 -15.05
CA ILE A 209 -22.11 -8.35 -16.46
C ILE A 209 -21.67 -9.58 -17.26
N ILE A 210 -21.90 -9.55 -18.57
CA ILE A 210 -21.36 -10.55 -19.49
C ILE A 210 -20.00 -10.09 -19.98
N ARG A 211 -18.96 -10.88 -19.72
CA ARG A 211 -17.62 -10.69 -20.26
C ARG A 211 -17.38 -11.73 -21.35
N THR A 212 -16.90 -11.27 -22.50
CA THR A 212 -16.43 -12.13 -23.57
C THR A 212 -14.92 -12.32 -23.41
N ASP A 213 -14.47 -13.57 -23.33
CA ASP A 213 -13.06 -13.92 -23.40
C ASP A 213 -12.52 -13.51 -24.80
N PRO A 214 -11.47 -12.68 -24.87
CA PRO A 214 -10.96 -12.19 -26.15
C PRO A 214 -10.27 -13.29 -26.99
N ASN A 215 -9.79 -14.36 -26.36
CA ASN A 215 -9.05 -15.45 -27.00
C ASN A 215 -9.99 -16.56 -27.46
N THR A 216 -11.01 -16.90 -26.66
CA THR A 216 -11.92 -18.01 -26.95
C THR A 216 -13.28 -17.56 -27.49
N GLY A 217 -13.65 -16.29 -27.28
CA GLY A 217 -14.99 -15.76 -27.60
C GLY A 217 -16.08 -16.23 -26.62
N GLU A 218 -15.73 -16.98 -25.58
CA GLU A 218 -16.67 -17.50 -24.58
C GLU A 218 -17.27 -16.36 -23.75
N GLN A 219 -18.58 -16.38 -23.54
CA GLN A 219 -19.28 -15.41 -22.69
C GLN A 219 -19.46 -15.97 -21.27
N LYS A 220 -18.91 -15.28 -20.28
CA LYS A 220 -19.04 -15.63 -18.86
C LYS A 220 -19.71 -14.50 -18.09
N GLN A 221 -20.58 -14.85 -17.15
CA GLN A 221 -21.08 -13.90 -16.17
C GLN A 221 -20.01 -13.64 -15.12
N VAL A 222 -19.70 -12.38 -14.88
CA VAL A 222 -18.77 -11.93 -13.84
C VAL A 222 -19.41 -10.82 -13.03
N LEU A 223 -18.98 -10.62 -11.79
CA LEU A 223 -19.42 -9.45 -11.03
C LEU A 223 -18.91 -8.18 -11.70
N LYS A 224 -19.80 -7.18 -11.80
CA LYS A 224 -19.47 -5.87 -12.36
C LYS A 224 -18.29 -5.25 -11.62
N SER A 225 -18.30 -5.30 -10.30
CA SER A 225 -17.23 -4.73 -9.48
C SER A 225 -15.92 -5.51 -9.57
N ALA A 226 -15.95 -6.83 -9.71
CA ALA A 226 -14.73 -7.61 -9.97
C ALA A 226 -14.12 -7.21 -11.33
N SER A 227 -14.94 -7.10 -12.37
CA SER A 227 -14.46 -6.64 -13.69
C SER A 227 -13.93 -5.21 -13.69
N ASN A 228 -14.59 -4.29 -12.97
CA ASN A 228 -14.10 -2.92 -12.81
C ASN A 228 -12.79 -2.86 -12.03
N TRP A 229 -12.67 -3.68 -10.98
CA TRP A 229 -11.46 -3.79 -10.17
C TRP A 229 -10.28 -4.34 -10.99
N GLU A 230 -10.48 -5.41 -11.77
CA GLU A 230 -9.47 -5.94 -12.70
C GLU A 230 -9.01 -4.88 -13.71
N ALA A 231 -9.96 -4.14 -14.30
CA ALA A 231 -9.63 -3.05 -15.22
C ALA A 231 -8.85 -1.91 -14.53
N CYS A 232 -9.16 -1.65 -13.26
CA CYS A 232 -8.44 -0.67 -12.45
C CYS A 232 -7.00 -1.10 -12.17
N ILE A 233 -6.77 -2.30 -11.63
CA ILE A 233 -5.41 -2.79 -11.33
C ILE A 233 -4.55 -2.88 -12.60
N GLY A 234 -5.14 -3.25 -13.74
CA GLY A 234 -4.41 -3.34 -15.01
C GLY A 234 -4.00 -1.97 -15.60
N ASN A 235 -4.60 -0.87 -15.13
CA ASN A 235 -4.35 0.47 -15.68
C ASN A 235 -3.77 1.47 -14.67
N ILE A 236 -3.62 1.10 -13.39
CA ILE A 236 -3.12 2.00 -12.34
C ILE A 236 -1.67 2.45 -12.60
N ASN A 237 -0.82 1.63 -13.23
CA ASN A 237 0.53 2.01 -13.68
C ASN A 237 0.50 3.18 -14.67
N ALA A 238 -0.42 3.15 -15.63
CA ALA A 238 -0.53 4.21 -16.62
C ALA A 238 -0.90 5.53 -15.93
N VAL A 239 -1.80 5.47 -14.94
CA VAL A 239 -2.17 6.65 -14.15
C VAL A 239 -0.99 7.18 -13.33
N CYS A 240 -0.20 6.30 -12.68
CA CYS A 240 0.99 6.73 -11.97
C CYS A 240 2.04 7.38 -12.89
N TYR A 241 2.50 6.64 -13.90
CA TYR A 241 3.69 7.02 -14.67
C TYR A 241 3.40 8.06 -15.77
N ALA A 242 2.21 8.02 -16.37
CA ALA A 242 1.82 8.98 -17.40
C ALA A 242 0.95 10.13 -16.86
N GLY A 243 0.44 10.07 -15.63
CA GLY A 243 -0.39 11.14 -15.04
C GLY A 243 0.40 12.40 -14.66
N ALA A 244 1.70 12.27 -14.39
CA ALA A 244 2.58 13.39 -14.11
C ALA A 244 2.74 14.33 -15.32
N ALA A 245 3.03 15.62 -15.08
CA ALA A 245 3.34 16.55 -16.16
C ALA A 245 4.64 16.11 -16.88
N GLY A 246 4.58 15.88 -18.19
CA GLY A 246 5.70 15.31 -18.94
C GLY A 246 5.94 13.82 -18.70
N GLY A 247 5.09 13.16 -17.90
CA GLY A 247 5.16 11.72 -17.65
C GLY A 247 4.79 10.90 -18.89
N GLU A 248 5.40 9.72 -18.99
CA GLU A 248 5.06 8.73 -20.01
C GLU A 248 5.12 7.31 -19.44
N PHE A 249 4.22 6.47 -19.90
CA PHE A 249 4.24 5.04 -19.65
C PHE A 249 4.43 4.31 -20.97
N LYS A 250 5.51 3.54 -21.08
CA LYS A 250 5.78 2.68 -22.24
C LYS A 250 5.60 1.23 -21.85
N VAL A 251 4.78 0.54 -22.63
CA VAL A 251 4.70 -0.92 -22.62
C VAL A 251 5.44 -1.41 -23.85
N PHE A 252 6.49 -2.18 -23.63
CA PHE A 252 7.31 -2.76 -24.69
C PHE A 252 6.70 -4.10 -25.17
N ASN A 253 7.22 -4.65 -26.25
CA ASN A 253 6.92 -6.02 -26.66
C ASN A 253 8.02 -6.97 -26.14
N SER A 254 7.65 -8.15 -25.65
CA SER A 254 8.61 -9.17 -25.19
C SER A 254 9.49 -9.71 -26.31
N ASP A 255 9.06 -9.62 -27.58
CA ASP A 255 9.89 -9.91 -28.75
C ASP A 255 10.74 -8.70 -29.16
N PRO A 256 12.08 -8.73 -28.98
CA PRO A 256 12.98 -7.64 -29.34
C PRO A 256 13.03 -7.35 -30.85
N ASN A 257 12.50 -8.24 -31.71
CA ASN A 257 12.43 -8.03 -33.16
C ASN A 257 11.12 -7.34 -33.62
N ASN A 258 10.16 -7.13 -32.71
CA ASN A 258 8.86 -6.55 -33.06
C ASN A 258 8.72 -5.10 -32.56
N THR A 259 9.21 -4.16 -33.37
CA THR A 259 9.11 -2.71 -33.12
C THR A 259 7.72 -2.10 -33.37
N GLN A 260 6.74 -2.88 -33.83
CA GLN A 260 5.37 -2.38 -34.11
C GLN A 260 4.43 -2.43 -32.89
N GLY A 261 4.92 -2.88 -31.72
CA GLY A 261 4.09 -3.14 -30.54
C GLY A 261 4.10 -2.11 -29.40
N GLU A 262 4.95 -1.08 -29.48
CA GLU A 262 5.14 -0.10 -28.39
C GLU A 262 3.87 0.74 -28.16
N LYS A 263 3.22 0.54 -27.00
CA LYS A 263 2.15 1.43 -26.56
C LYS A 263 2.75 2.47 -25.62
N LYS A 264 2.95 3.68 -26.13
CA LYS A 264 3.26 4.86 -25.33
C LYS A 264 1.95 5.53 -24.91
N ILE A 265 1.83 5.81 -23.61
CA ILE A 265 0.72 6.54 -23.00
C ILE A 265 1.31 7.80 -22.37
N VAL A 266 0.73 8.96 -22.67
CA VAL A 266 1.05 10.23 -22.01
C VAL A 266 -0.17 10.81 -21.32
N ARG A 267 0.02 11.81 -20.44
CA ARG A 267 -1.06 12.48 -19.71
C ARG A 267 -2.23 12.90 -20.60
N ALA A 268 -1.92 13.46 -21.77
CA ALA A 268 -2.92 13.91 -22.73
C ALA A 268 -3.83 12.76 -23.21
N ASP A 269 -3.31 11.54 -23.35
CA ASP A 269 -4.11 10.38 -23.76
C ASP A 269 -5.12 9.99 -22.68
N ILE A 270 -4.71 10.07 -21.40
CA ILE A 270 -5.57 9.80 -20.25
C ILE A 270 -6.70 10.84 -20.20
N ILE A 271 -6.35 12.13 -20.31
CA ILE A 271 -7.33 13.24 -20.30
C ILE A 271 -8.31 13.11 -21.45
N ASN A 272 -7.81 12.91 -22.68
CA ASN A 272 -8.65 12.81 -23.88
C ASN A 272 -9.54 11.57 -23.86
N THR A 273 -9.07 10.46 -23.27
CA THR A 273 -9.89 9.27 -23.08
C THR A 273 -10.99 9.55 -22.05
N CYS A 274 -10.64 10.11 -20.90
CA CYS A 274 -11.60 10.51 -19.87
C CYS A 274 -12.67 11.48 -20.41
N ALA A 275 -12.28 12.46 -21.24
CA ALA A 275 -13.17 13.46 -21.82
C ALA A 275 -14.32 12.85 -22.66
N LYS A 276 -14.14 11.63 -23.19
CA LYS A 276 -15.18 10.89 -23.92
C LYS A 276 -16.28 10.33 -23.02
N HIS A 277 -15.96 10.11 -21.74
CA HIS A 277 -16.84 9.45 -20.76
C HIS A 277 -17.51 10.43 -19.79
N VAL A 278 -17.03 11.67 -19.69
CA VAL A 278 -17.63 12.70 -18.83
C VAL A 278 -18.70 13.52 -19.55
N SER A 279 -19.77 13.84 -18.82
CA SER A 279 -20.79 14.81 -19.24
C SER A 279 -20.23 16.24 -19.14
N GLY A 280 -20.60 17.11 -20.08
CA GLY A 280 -20.15 18.50 -20.18
C GLY A 280 -20.68 19.15 -21.45
N LYS A 281 -20.82 20.49 -21.48
CA LYS A 281 -21.46 21.20 -22.60
C LYS A 281 -20.53 21.44 -23.78
N ASP A 282 -19.24 21.65 -23.53
CA ASP A 282 -18.19 21.80 -24.53
C ASP A 282 -16.98 20.90 -24.24
N SER A 283 -16.00 20.88 -25.16
CA SER A 283 -14.80 20.04 -25.05
C SER A 283 -13.88 20.46 -23.91
N ASP A 284 -13.81 21.76 -23.64
CA ASP A 284 -12.78 22.35 -22.79
C ASP A 284 -13.14 22.12 -21.32
N GLU A 285 -14.42 22.27 -20.95
CA GLU A 285 -14.94 21.93 -19.62
C GLU A 285 -14.65 20.45 -19.27
N LYS A 286 -14.77 19.55 -20.25
CA LYS A 286 -14.50 18.12 -20.06
C LYS A 286 -13.01 17.84 -19.87
N VAL A 287 -12.16 18.51 -20.65
CA VAL A 287 -10.69 18.41 -20.55
C VAL A 287 -10.22 18.89 -19.19
N ASP A 288 -10.68 20.05 -18.73
CA ASP A 288 -10.31 20.62 -17.43
C ASP A 288 -10.74 19.72 -16.26
N LYS A 289 -11.97 19.20 -16.33
CA LYS A 289 -12.47 18.24 -15.34
C LYS A 289 -11.61 16.98 -15.30
N CYS A 290 -11.29 16.41 -16.46
CA CYS A 290 -10.46 15.21 -16.53
C CYS A 290 -9.01 15.48 -16.11
N ASP A 291 -8.47 16.66 -16.38
CA ASP A 291 -7.15 17.04 -15.92
C ASP A 291 -7.09 17.15 -14.39
N SER A 292 -8.11 17.73 -13.75
CA SER A 292 -8.25 17.72 -12.28
C SER A 292 -8.31 16.30 -11.72
N LEU A 293 -9.11 15.41 -12.32
CA LEU A 293 -9.17 14.00 -11.94
C LEU A 293 -7.78 13.34 -12.04
N VAL A 294 -7.05 13.55 -13.13
CA VAL A 294 -5.70 12.99 -13.33
C VAL A 294 -4.72 13.53 -12.29
N ARG A 295 -4.72 14.85 -12.02
CA ARG A 295 -3.85 15.47 -11.00
C ARG A 295 -4.06 14.87 -9.61
N TYR A 296 -5.31 14.60 -9.24
CA TYR A 296 -5.62 13.97 -7.95
C TYR A 296 -5.30 12.47 -7.93
N SER A 297 -5.46 11.80 -9.08
CA SER A 297 -5.31 10.35 -9.21
C SER A 297 -3.86 9.88 -9.26
N TYR A 298 -2.97 10.62 -9.94
CA TYR A 298 -1.59 10.17 -10.18
C TYR A 298 -0.76 9.98 -8.90
N PRO A 299 -0.78 10.86 -7.87
CA PRO A 299 0.04 10.64 -6.69
C PRO A 299 -0.46 9.45 -5.88
N ARG A 300 -1.78 9.28 -5.81
CA ARG A 300 -2.43 8.13 -5.16
C ARG A 300 -2.10 6.82 -5.87
N ALA A 301 -2.12 6.80 -7.20
CA ALA A 301 -1.73 5.65 -7.99
C ALA A 301 -0.24 5.30 -7.76
N CYS A 302 0.64 6.30 -7.75
CA CYS A 302 2.06 6.08 -7.49
C CYS A 302 2.36 5.58 -6.08
N ASN A 303 1.59 5.99 -5.06
CA ASN A 303 1.73 5.40 -3.72
C ASN A 303 1.44 3.89 -3.72
N VAL A 304 0.39 3.48 -4.44
CA VAL A 304 0.08 2.04 -4.60
C VAL A 304 1.20 1.34 -5.35
N ILE A 305 1.66 1.88 -6.48
CA ILE A 305 2.73 1.25 -7.25
C ILE A 305 4.03 1.16 -6.46
N GLN A 306 4.41 2.21 -5.75
CA GLN A 306 5.58 2.21 -4.87
C GLN A 306 5.49 1.11 -3.82
N TYR A 307 4.30 0.94 -3.23
CA TYR A 307 4.08 -0.11 -2.26
C TYR A 307 4.23 -1.51 -2.85
N ILE A 308 3.63 -1.75 -4.03
CA ILE A 308 3.72 -3.04 -4.72
C ILE A 308 5.19 -3.39 -4.99
N GLU A 309 5.99 -2.41 -5.44
CA GLU A 309 7.41 -2.61 -5.68
C GLU A 309 8.20 -2.94 -4.39
N LEU A 310 7.89 -2.28 -3.27
CA LEU A 310 8.52 -2.56 -1.97
C LEU A 310 8.16 -3.94 -1.43
N ALA A 311 6.89 -4.30 -1.53
CA ALA A 311 6.39 -5.61 -1.13
C ALA A 311 7.04 -6.70 -2.00
N ARG A 312 7.14 -6.48 -3.32
CA ARG A 312 7.87 -7.37 -4.25
C ARG A 312 9.32 -7.59 -3.80
N GLN A 313 10.07 -6.53 -3.52
CA GLN A 313 11.46 -6.67 -3.03
C GLN A 313 11.55 -7.45 -1.72
N SER A 314 10.59 -7.23 -0.83
CA SER A 314 10.51 -7.93 0.46
C SER A 314 10.21 -9.42 0.26
N ILE A 315 9.34 -9.77 -0.69
CA ILE A 315 9.07 -11.15 -1.10
C ILE A 315 10.34 -11.79 -1.67
N THR A 316 11.01 -11.14 -2.63
CA THR A 316 12.27 -11.64 -3.24
C THR A 316 13.34 -11.92 -2.18
N THR A 317 13.52 -10.99 -1.24
CA THR A 317 14.50 -11.13 -0.15
C THR A 317 14.14 -12.29 0.78
N THR A 318 12.85 -12.40 1.13
CA THR A 318 12.33 -13.47 1.99
C THR A 318 12.50 -14.84 1.34
N ASP A 319 12.19 -14.97 0.05
CA ASP A 319 12.40 -16.20 -0.72
C ASP A 319 13.89 -16.60 -0.77
N GLY A 320 14.79 -15.62 -0.94
CA GLY A 320 16.23 -15.85 -0.90
C GLY A 320 16.73 -16.34 0.47
N ILE A 321 16.15 -15.84 1.56
CA ILE A 321 16.46 -16.28 2.93
C ILE A 321 15.89 -17.68 3.17
N ALA A 322 14.63 -17.93 2.82
CA ALA A 322 13.96 -19.22 2.98
C ALA A 322 14.73 -20.34 2.25
N LYS A 323 15.14 -20.12 0.99
CA LYS A 323 15.97 -21.06 0.21
C LYS A 323 17.32 -21.37 0.87
N LYS A 324 17.94 -20.41 1.58
CA LYS A 324 19.18 -20.64 2.35
C LYS A 324 18.93 -21.46 3.61
N PHE A 325 17.79 -21.24 4.29
CA PHE A 325 17.39 -22.04 5.45
C PHE A 325 17.09 -23.50 5.08
N GLU A 326 16.46 -23.76 3.94
CA GLU A 326 16.20 -25.13 3.47
C GLU A 326 17.49 -25.93 3.24
N LYS A 327 18.56 -25.26 2.78
CA LYS A 327 19.90 -25.87 2.63
C LYS A 327 20.62 -26.15 3.95
N LEU A 328 20.14 -25.60 5.06
CA LEU A 328 20.70 -25.77 6.41
C LEU A 328 19.92 -26.79 7.25
N GLN A 329 18.84 -27.39 6.73
CA GLN A 329 18.10 -28.42 7.44
C GLN A 329 18.90 -29.74 7.49
N GLY A 330 19.60 -29.89 8.59
CA GLY A 330 20.28 -31.10 9.03
C GLY A 330 20.64 -30.96 10.49
N THR A 331 19.66 -31.09 11.40
CA THR A 331 19.92 -31.39 12.81
C THR A 331 18.65 -31.88 13.54
N ASP A 332 18.89 -32.93 14.31
CA ASP A 332 18.00 -33.83 15.03
C ASP A 332 16.75 -33.28 15.75
N SER A 333 15.61 -33.93 15.47
CA SER A 333 14.68 -34.54 16.43
C SER A 333 14.42 -33.80 17.76
N LEU A 334 13.48 -32.85 17.76
CA LEU A 334 12.67 -32.53 18.95
C LEU A 334 11.54 -33.57 19.07
N SER A 335 11.84 -34.76 19.59
CA SER A 335 10.92 -35.92 19.60
C SER A 335 9.69 -35.79 20.51
N ASN A 336 9.53 -34.66 21.23
CA ASN A 336 8.45 -34.47 22.21
C ASN A 336 7.68 -33.14 22.07
N VAL A 337 7.86 -32.40 20.97
CA VAL A 337 7.18 -31.10 20.76
C VAL A 337 6.33 -31.19 19.50
N LYS A 338 5.03 -30.86 19.61
CA LYS A 338 4.15 -30.75 18.44
C LYS A 338 4.56 -29.50 17.65
N MET A 339 4.97 -29.68 16.40
CA MET A 339 5.18 -28.56 15.50
C MET A 339 3.83 -28.10 14.95
N TYR A 340 3.69 -26.79 14.73
CA TYR A 340 2.59 -26.26 13.94
C TYR A 340 2.65 -26.83 12.51
N ASP A 341 1.53 -27.37 12.03
CA ASP A 341 1.35 -27.82 10.65
C ASP A 341 0.11 -27.11 10.07
N SER A 342 0.33 -26.22 9.10
CA SER A 342 -0.71 -25.43 8.45
C SER A 342 -1.74 -26.26 7.67
N ARG A 343 -1.48 -27.57 7.49
CA ARG A 343 -2.38 -28.49 6.78
C ARG A 343 -3.29 -29.29 7.71
N GLU A 344 -3.03 -29.29 9.02
CA GLU A 344 -3.78 -30.12 9.98
C GLU A 344 -5.20 -29.59 10.18
N LYS A 345 -5.38 -28.26 10.16
CA LYS A 345 -6.65 -27.59 10.38
C LYS A 345 -6.82 -26.45 9.39
N SER A 346 -7.90 -26.50 8.62
CA SER A 346 -8.15 -25.51 7.57
C SER A 346 -8.35 -24.10 8.14
N ASP A 347 -8.92 -23.95 9.33
CA ASP A 347 -9.09 -22.65 10.02
C ASP A 347 -7.81 -22.11 10.66
N GLU A 348 -6.75 -22.92 10.72
CA GLU A 348 -5.42 -22.55 11.18
C GLU A 348 -4.39 -22.56 10.04
N SER A 349 -4.80 -22.58 8.76
CA SER A 349 -3.85 -22.51 7.62
C SER A 349 -3.18 -21.14 7.52
N ILE A 350 -2.06 -21.04 6.79
CA ILE A 350 -1.35 -19.77 6.56
C ILE A 350 -2.29 -18.73 5.94
N ASP A 351 -3.05 -19.12 4.92
CA ASP A 351 -4.07 -18.24 4.34
C ASP A 351 -5.16 -17.83 5.35
N ALA A 352 -5.69 -18.75 6.16
CA ALA A 352 -6.72 -18.44 7.15
C ALA A 352 -6.23 -17.49 8.26
N LEU A 353 -4.96 -17.62 8.65
CA LEU A 353 -4.33 -16.76 9.66
C LEU A 353 -4.03 -15.35 9.18
N THR A 354 -3.84 -15.17 7.87
CA THR A 354 -3.51 -13.88 7.24
C THR A 354 -4.73 -13.19 6.59
N THR A 355 -5.92 -13.79 6.69
CA THR A 355 -7.18 -13.20 6.22
C THR A 355 -8.04 -12.77 7.41
N ILE A 356 -8.77 -11.67 7.24
CA ILE A 356 -9.77 -11.14 8.17
C ILE A 356 -11.09 -10.94 7.42
N SER A 357 -12.22 -11.29 8.03
CA SER A 357 -13.53 -10.97 7.46
C SER A 357 -13.92 -9.51 7.75
N SER A 358 -14.86 -8.95 7.00
CA SER A 358 -15.33 -7.58 7.26
C SER A 358 -15.99 -7.43 8.64
N GLY A 359 -16.68 -8.46 9.14
CA GLY A 359 -17.22 -8.47 10.51
C GLY A 359 -16.14 -8.49 11.59
N GLU A 360 -15.09 -9.31 11.42
CA GLU A 360 -13.93 -9.31 12.33
C GLU A 360 -13.23 -7.93 12.32
N ALA A 361 -13.07 -7.35 11.13
CA ALA A 361 -12.49 -6.02 10.95
C ALA A 361 -13.30 -4.94 11.67
N MET A 362 -14.64 -4.96 11.54
CA MET A 362 -15.53 -4.03 12.20
C MET A 362 -15.41 -4.13 13.72
N ASP A 363 -15.51 -5.35 14.26
CA ASP A 363 -15.45 -5.60 15.70
C ASP A 363 -14.11 -5.14 16.29
N ALA A 364 -13.00 -5.49 15.63
CA ALA A 364 -11.67 -5.19 16.11
C ALA A 364 -11.40 -3.68 16.11
N VAL A 365 -11.70 -2.98 15.01
CA VAL A 365 -11.43 -1.54 14.89
C VAL A 365 -12.41 -0.70 15.71
N ALA A 366 -13.69 -1.06 15.75
CA ALA A 366 -14.71 -0.29 16.45
C ALA A 366 -14.45 -0.21 17.96
N LYS A 367 -13.80 -1.22 18.55
CA LYS A 367 -13.42 -1.23 19.96
C LYS A 367 -12.52 -0.03 20.30
N GLY A 368 -11.42 0.14 19.56
CA GLY A 368 -10.52 1.28 19.76
C GLY A 368 -11.08 2.59 19.24
N GLN A 369 -11.87 2.56 18.15
CA GLN A 369 -12.51 3.74 17.61
C GLN A 369 -13.43 4.44 18.63
N LYS A 370 -14.16 3.70 19.46
CA LYS A 370 -15.02 4.29 20.52
C LYS A 370 -14.21 5.16 21.50
N GLU A 371 -13.01 4.72 21.87
CA GLU A 371 -12.11 5.50 22.74
C GLU A 371 -11.60 6.75 22.03
N GLU A 372 -11.27 6.65 20.73
CA GLU A 372 -10.86 7.81 19.92
C GLU A 372 -11.98 8.82 19.73
N ILE A 373 -13.21 8.37 19.50
CA ILE A 373 -14.37 9.25 19.38
C ILE A 373 -14.57 10.00 20.70
N ALA A 374 -14.48 9.32 21.84
CA ALA A 374 -14.59 9.97 23.15
C ALA A 374 -13.49 11.03 23.35
N ALA A 375 -12.23 10.70 23.03
CA ALA A 375 -11.13 11.66 23.10
C ALA A 375 -11.30 12.83 22.10
N MET A 376 -11.87 12.55 20.91
CA MET A 376 -12.17 13.58 19.92
C MET A 376 -13.29 14.50 20.40
N GLU A 377 -14.31 13.99 21.09
CA GLU A 377 -15.40 14.80 21.66
C GLU A 377 -14.93 15.75 22.78
N GLU A 378 -13.83 15.43 23.48
CA GLU A 378 -13.17 16.35 24.40
C GLU A 378 -12.51 17.53 23.65
N CYS A 379 -11.98 17.27 22.46
CA CYS A 379 -11.39 18.30 21.59
C CYS A 379 -12.45 19.09 20.80
N TYR A 380 -13.37 18.41 20.12
CA TYR A 380 -14.25 18.96 19.10
C TYR A 380 -15.64 18.32 19.15
N LYS A 381 -16.66 19.17 19.25
CA LYS A 381 -18.06 18.74 19.31
C LYS A 381 -18.97 19.78 18.69
N ASP A 382 -20.01 19.32 17.99
CA ASP A 382 -21.07 20.16 17.41
C ASP A 382 -20.54 21.34 16.56
N GLY A 383 -19.51 21.10 15.76
CA GLY A 383 -18.95 22.10 14.86
C GLY A 383 -17.93 23.05 15.49
N LYS A 384 -17.53 22.84 16.75
CA LYS A 384 -16.67 23.76 17.51
C LYS A 384 -15.61 23.03 18.31
N ILE A 385 -14.49 23.71 18.52
CA ILE A 385 -13.46 23.27 19.48
C ILE A 385 -14.00 23.51 20.90
N VAL A 386 -13.93 22.48 21.72
CA VAL A 386 -14.38 22.45 23.13
C VAL A 386 -13.18 22.70 24.06
N ASP A 387 -12.07 22.02 23.81
CA ASP A 387 -10.81 22.18 24.54
C ASP A 387 -9.62 22.18 23.58
N ALA A 388 -8.96 23.33 23.45
CA ALA A 388 -7.78 23.51 22.62
C ALA A 388 -6.58 22.64 23.07
N GLU A 389 -6.44 22.37 24.37
CA GLU A 389 -5.36 21.53 24.89
C GLU A 389 -5.60 20.05 24.53
N ALA A 390 -6.85 19.59 24.58
CA ALA A 390 -7.22 18.27 24.09
C ALA A 390 -6.96 18.14 22.58
N CYS A 391 -7.24 19.18 21.79
CA CYS A 391 -7.00 19.18 20.35
C CYS A 391 -5.52 19.08 19.94
N LYS A 392 -4.60 19.55 20.80
CA LYS A 392 -3.17 19.36 20.58
C LYS A 392 -2.77 17.88 20.53
N ASN A 393 -3.58 16.94 20.98
CA ASN A 393 -3.29 15.51 20.83
C ASN A 393 -3.49 15.00 19.40
N PHE A 394 -4.28 15.69 18.58
CA PHE A 394 -4.62 15.25 17.22
C PHE A 394 -3.79 15.94 16.12
N LEU A 395 -3.26 17.13 16.39
CA LEU A 395 -2.35 17.84 15.49
C LEU A 395 -0.96 17.99 16.11
N SER A 396 0.05 17.84 15.27
CA SER A 396 1.44 18.09 15.65
C SER A 396 1.85 19.53 15.37
N SER A 397 2.54 20.16 16.32
CA SER A 397 3.12 21.50 16.15
C SER A 397 4.54 21.47 15.54
N ASN A 398 5.08 20.28 15.22
CA ASN A 398 6.43 20.12 14.67
C ASN A 398 6.50 20.25 13.14
N ARG A 399 5.70 21.15 12.58
CA ARG A 399 5.55 21.32 11.13
C ARG A 399 6.89 21.55 10.42
N GLU A 400 7.73 22.44 10.94
CA GLU A 400 9.05 22.70 10.37
C GLU A 400 9.92 21.44 10.36
N GLU A 401 9.96 20.69 11.47
CA GLU A 401 10.70 19.43 11.56
C GLU A 401 10.22 18.41 10.51
N GLN A 402 8.90 18.27 10.33
CA GLN A 402 8.31 17.39 9.32
C GLN A 402 8.68 17.81 7.89
N TYR A 403 8.65 19.10 7.57
CA TYR A 403 9.10 19.58 6.27
C TYR A 403 10.62 19.53 6.08
N SER A 404 11.40 19.53 7.16
CA SER A 404 12.83 19.29 7.12
C SER A 404 13.13 17.86 6.68
N LEU A 405 12.44 16.88 7.28
CA LEU A 405 12.51 15.47 6.88
C LEU A 405 12.05 15.26 5.42
N LEU A 406 10.99 15.94 4.99
CA LEU A 406 10.57 15.92 3.58
C LEU A 406 11.66 16.48 2.64
N GLY A 407 12.33 17.55 3.06
CA GLY A 407 13.48 18.12 2.36
C GLY A 407 14.67 17.16 2.27
N GLU A 408 14.96 16.41 3.34
CA GLU A 408 15.99 15.37 3.31
C GLU A 408 15.65 14.26 2.31
N LEU A 409 14.40 13.78 2.33
CA LEU A 409 13.92 12.76 1.39
C LEU A 409 14.07 13.25 -0.06
N LYS A 410 13.63 14.48 -0.34
CA LYS A 410 13.78 15.11 -1.67
C LYS A 410 15.22 15.06 -2.15
N VAL A 411 16.17 15.49 -1.32
CA VAL A 411 17.60 15.50 -1.67
C VAL A 411 18.08 14.09 -2.00
N GLN A 412 17.71 13.09 -1.21
CA GLN A 412 18.09 11.70 -1.46
C GLN A 412 17.53 11.16 -2.78
N GLU A 413 16.27 11.46 -3.08
CA GLU A 413 15.63 11.00 -4.30
C GLU A 413 16.22 11.70 -5.54
N GLU A 414 16.59 12.98 -5.45
CA GLU A 414 17.26 13.69 -6.55
C GLU A 414 18.66 13.12 -6.84
N VAL A 415 19.45 12.83 -5.80
CA VAL A 415 20.75 12.17 -5.97
C VAL A 415 20.58 10.79 -6.59
N THR A 416 19.56 10.04 -6.15
CA THR A 416 19.26 8.72 -6.73
C THR A 416 18.86 8.82 -8.20
N LEU A 417 18.04 9.81 -8.56
CA LEU A 417 17.65 10.07 -9.95
C LEU A 417 18.85 10.47 -10.82
N GLN A 418 19.75 11.31 -10.32
CA GLN A 418 21.00 11.65 -11.01
C GLN A 418 21.83 10.40 -11.28
N ARG A 419 22.01 9.53 -10.27
CA ARG A 419 22.73 8.26 -10.43
C ARG A 419 22.10 7.36 -11.49
N LEU A 420 20.76 7.23 -11.51
CA LEU A 420 20.08 6.44 -12.54
C LEU A 420 20.31 6.99 -13.95
N LYS A 421 20.35 8.32 -14.09
CA LYS A 421 20.65 9.00 -15.36
C LYS A 421 22.12 8.77 -15.77
N ASP A 422 23.04 8.74 -14.82
CA ASP A 422 24.49 8.61 -15.03
C ASP A 422 25.00 7.17 -15.23
N ILE A 423 24.20 6.14 -14.90
CA ILE A 423 24.54 4.74 -15.16
C ILE A 423 24.85 4.53 -16.65
N GLU A 424 25.86 3.73 -16.98
CA GLU A 424 26.19 3.45 -18.37
C GLU A 424 25.02 2.73 -19.07
N ASP A 425 24.63 3.22 -20.26
CA ASP A 425 23.54 2.63 -21.04
C ASP A 425 24.02 1.40 -21.79
N ASN A 426 24.33 0.34 -21.03
CA ASN A 426 24.74 -0.95 -21.53
C ASN A 426 23.89 -2.08 -20.93
N PRO A 427 23.78 -3.25 -21.61
CA PRO A 427 22.91 -4.33 -21.14
C PRO A 427 23.28 -4.89 -19.75
N GLU A 428 24.55 -4.82 -19.34
CA GLU A 428 24.98 -5.35 -18.04
C GLU A 428 24.43 -4.50 -16.88
N GLU A 429 24.63 -3.18 -16.97
CA GLU A 429 24.17 -2.26 -15.92
C GLU A 429 22.64 -2.14 -15.90
N VAL A 430 22.00 -2.14 -17.07
CA VAL A 430 20.53 -2.14 -17.15
C VAL A 430 19.95 -3.44 -16.59
N ALA A 431 20.58 -4.60 -16.83
CA ALA A 431 20.15 -5.86 -16.23
C ALA A 431 20.26 -5.84 -14.70
N LYS A 432 21.32 -5.25 -14.12
CA LYS A 432 21.45 -5.08 -12.67
C LYS A 432 20.27 -4.28 -12.08
N LEU A 433 19.89 -3.18 -12.75
CA LEU A 433 18.74 -2.38 -12.32
C LEU A 433 17.41 -3.15 -12.35
N LEU A 434 17.24 -4.03 -13.34
CA LEU A 434 16.04 -4.86 -13.49
C LEU A 434 16.01 -6.03 -12.50
N ILE A 435 17.15 -6.66 -12.22
CA ILE A 435 17.25 -7.67 -11.16
C ILE A 435 16.90 -7.05 -9.80
N GLU A 436 17.34 -5.83 -9.53
CA GLU A 436 16.92 -5.09 -8.34
C GLU A 436 15.41 -4.74 -8.35
N GLU A 437 14.80 -4.61 -9.53
CA GLU A 437 13.34 -4.54 -9.69
C GLU A 437 12.68 -5.93 -9.62
N GLY A 438 13.38 -6.99 -9.23
CA GLY A 438 12.79 -8.30 -9.03
C GLY A 438 12.49 -9.07 -10.32
N TYR A 439 13.02 -8.65 -11.48
CA TYR A 439 13.06 -9.51 -12.66
C TYR A 439 14.05 -10.65 -12.44
N THR A 440 13.78 -11.82 -13.00
CA THR A 440 14.75 -12.92 -13.03
C THR A 440 15.97 -12.53 -13.86
N GLU A 441 17.10 -13.23 -13.69
CA GLU A 441 18.31 -12.92 -14.46
C GLU A 441 18.09 -13.00 -15.97
N ASP A 442 17.30 -13.97 -16.43
CA ASP A 442 17.06 -14.19 -17.85
C ASP A 442 16.11 -13.13 -18.42
N GLU A 443 15.03 -12.79 -17.69
CA GLU A 443 14.15 -11.67 -18.05
C GLU A 443 14.94 -10.36 -18.09
N ALA A 444 15.77 -10.10 -17.07
CA ALA A 444 16.56 -8.88 -16.96
C ALA A 444 17.58 -8.74 -18.11
N LYS A 445 18.27 -9.83 -18.47
CA LYS A 445 19.21 -9.84 -19.61
C LYS A 445 18.47 -9.57 -20.91
N ASN A 446 17.33 -10.19 -21.15
CA ASN A 446 16.53 -9.98 -22.36
C ASN A 446 16.00 -8.53 -22.43
N LEU A 447 15.40 -8.05 -21.34
CA LEU A 447 14.91 -6.67 -21.18
C LEU A 447 16.00 -5.64 -21.43
N ALA A 448 17.19 -5.86 -20.90
CA ALA A 448 18.30 -4.91 -20.97
C ALA A 448 18.83 -4.70 -22.40
N THR A 449 18.46 -5.57 -23.35
CA THR A 449 18.77 -5.38 -24.78
C THR A 449 17.80 -4.46 -25.51
N VAL A 450 16.65 -4.16 -24.91
CA VAL A 450 15.61 -3.31 -25.51
C VAL A 450 15.97 -1.84 -25.33
N GLN A 451 16.06 -1.11 -26.45
CA GLN A 451 16.41 0.31 -26.43
C GLN A 451 15.39 1.13 -25.65
N GLY A 452 15.86 1.99 -24.74
CA GLY A 452 15.01 2.91 -23.99
C GLY A 452 14.45 2.35 -22.68
N VAL A 453 14.79 1.11 -22.30
CA VAL A 453 14.43 0.53 -20.99
C VAL A 453 15.08 1.30 -19.84
N LYS A 454 16.37 1.67 -19.96
CA LYS A 454 17.05 2.52 -18.97
C LYS A 454 16.31 3.84 -18.74
N ASP A 455 15.99 4.53 -19.83
CA ASP A 455 15.25 5.80 -19.77
C ASP A 455 13.88 5.61 -19.11
N GLN A 456 13.20 4.50 -19.40
CA GLN A 456 11.91 4.20 -18.77
C GLN A 456 12.05 3.91 -17.27
N ILE A 457 13.12 3.24 -16.82
CA ILE A 457 13.42 3.06 -15.39
C ILE A 457 13.58 4.43 -14.71
N ALA A 458 14.38 5.32 -15.29
CA ALA A 458 14.62 6.65 -14.74
C ALA A 458 13.34 7.51 -14.71
N LYS A 459 12.54 7.51 -15.78
CA LYS A 459 11.27 8.26 -15.85
C LYS A 459 10.23 7.75 -14.88
N ARG A 460 10.10 6.42 -14.71
CA ARG A 460 9.20 5.83 -13.71
C ARG A 460 9.61 6.23 -12.30
N TYR A 461 10.92 6.23 -12.02
CA TYR A 461 11.43 6.70 -10.74
C TYR A 461 11.14 8.18 -10.51
N GLU A 462 11.38 9.04 -11.50
CA GLU A 462 11.09 10.47 -11.44
C GLU A 462 9.61 10.76 -11.17
N ALA A 463 8.70 10.08 -11.87
CA ALA A 463 7.25 10.23 -11.66
C ALA A 463 6.81 9.80 -10.24
N LYS A 464 7.36 8.70 -9.72
CA LYS A 464 7.07 8.23 -8.35
C LYS A 464 7.61 9.18 -7.29
N LYS A 465 8.85 9.61 -7.43
CA LYS A 465 9.50 10.57 -6.52
C LYS A 465 8.59 11.78 -6.29
N ASP A 466 8.21 12.48 -7.37
CA ASP A 466 7.43 13.70 -7.24
C ASP A 466 6.03 13.44 -6.64
N ALA A 467 5.40 12.32 -7.03
CA ALA A 467 4.12 11.87 -6.46
C ALA A 467 4.18 11.57 -4.95
N ILE A 468 5.24 10.92 -4.49
CA ILE A 468 5.44 10.52 -3.09
C ILE A 468 5.69 11.76 -2.24
N LEU A 469 6.54 12.67 -2.71
CA LEU A 469 6.79 13.94 -2.04
C LEU A 469 5.52 14.79 -1.91
N GLN A 470 4.70 14.84 -2.97
CA GLN A 470 3.40 15.51 -2.91
C GLN A 470 2.48 14.85 -1.87
N SER A 471 2.40 13.51 -1.88
CA SER A 471 1.57 12.76 -0.96
C SER A 471 2.01 12.94 0.50
N LEU A 472 3.32 12.94 0.77
CA LEU A 472 3.87 13.19 2.09
C LEU A 472 3.62 14.63 2.54
N SER A 473 3.80 15.61 1.65
CA SER A 473 3.50 17.02 1.92
C SER A 473 2.04 17.23 2.30
N ASP A 474 1.11 16.59 1.60
CA ASP A 474 -0.33 16.69 1.89
C ASP A 474 -0.70 15.95 3.18
N GLU A 475 -0.05 14.84 3.49
CA GLU A 475 -0.25 14.11 4.75
C GLU A 475 0.32 14.86 5.96
N ILE A 476 1.44 15.58 5.81
CA ILE A 476 1.93 16.51 6.83
C ILE A 476 0.85 17.56 7.11
N LYS A 477 0.29 18.20 6.06
CA LYS A 477 -0.76 19.23 6.24
C LYS A 477 -1.99 18.73 6.98
N LYS A 478 -2.39 17.46 6.79
CA LYS A 478 -3.54 16.86 7.49
C LYS A 478 -3.29 16.60 8.97
N HIS A 479 -2.04 16.51 9.40
CA HIS A 479 -1.65 16.09 10.75
C HIS A 479 -0.84 17.13 11.52
N THR A 480 -0.54 18.28 10.92
CA THR A 480 0.13 19.41 11.58
C THR A 480 -0.76 20.62 11.68
N THR A 481 -0.45 21.52 12.61
CA THR A 481 -1.07 22.83 12.71
C THR A 481 -0.80 23.69 11.47
N LYS A 482 -1.75 24.56 11.10
CA LYS A 482 -1.59 25.53 9.99
C LYS A 482 -0.62 26.66 10.31
N GLY A 483 -0.32 26.90 11.59
CA GLY A 483 0.75 27.78 12.07
C GLY A 483 1.80 27.03 12.89
N ASP A 484 2.73 27.77 13.51
CA ASP A 484 3.75 27.21 14.41
C ASP A 484 3.14 26.69 15.74
N GLU A 485 1.98 27.23 16.10
CA GLU A 485 1.18 26.82 17.27
C GLU A 485 -0.25 26.47 16.85
N PHE A 486 -0.94 25.74 17.72
CA PHE A 486 -2.35 25.40 17.53
C PHE A 486 -3.22 26.66 17.60
N SER A 487 -4.13 26.80 16.64
CA SER A 487 -5.06 27.92 16.54
C SER A 487 -6.49 27.41 16.35
N GLU A 488 -7.39 27.78 17.26
CA GLU A 488 -8.80 27.38 17.19
C GLU A 488 -9.50 27.82 15.90
N ILE A 489 -9.03 28.90 15.27
CA ILE A 489 -9.64 29.43 14.05
C ILE A 489 -9.01 28.77 12.82
N GLU A 490 -7.68 28.68 12.79
CA GLU A 490 -6.98 28.20 11.59
C GLU A 490 -7.08 26.66 11.46
N ASP A 491 -7.05 25.93 12.58
CA ASP A 491 -7.03 24.47 12.61
C ASP A 491 -8.43 23.83 12.69
N LEU A 492 -9.51 24.63 12.81
CA LEU A 492 -10.89 24.12 12.97
C LEU A 492 -11.30 23.15 11.86
N GLU A 493 -11.00 23.48 10.61
CA GLU A 493 -11.34 22.64 9.45
C GLU A 493 -10.59 21.32 9.48
N THR A 494 -9.30 21.34 9.85
CA THR A 494 -8.47 20.13 9.95
C THR A 494 -8.98 19.22 11.06
N ILE A 495 -9.33 19.79 12.22
CA ILE A 495 -9.92 19.04 13.33
C ILE A 495 -11.30 18.48 12.95
N ALA A 496 -12.14 19.25 12.28
CA ALA A 496 -13.45 18.80 11.82
C ALA A 496 -13.33 17.60 10.86
N ALA A 497 -12.41 17.65 9.91
CA ALA A 497 -12.12 16.54 9.00
C ALA A 497 -11.62 15.29 9.75
N LEU A 498 -10.70 15.46 10.72
CA LEU A 498 -10.24 14.36 11.56
C LEU A 498 -11.36 13.75 12.41
N ALA A 499 -12.29 14.56 12.90
CA ALA A 499 -13.43 14.10 13.68
C ALA A 499 -14.40 13.27 12.83
N GLU A 500 -14.81 13.77 11.66
CA GLU A 500 -15.66 13.03 10.72
C GLU A 500 -15.02 11.71 10.32
N LYS A 501 -13.72 11.75 10.01
CA LYS A 501 -12.98 10.55 9.66
C LYS A 501 -12.91 9.55 10.80
N THR A 502 -12.68 10.02 12.02
CA THR A 502 -12.62 9.17 13.22
C THR A 502 -13.96 8.47 13.45
N GLN A 503 -15.08 9.10 13.14
CA GLN A 503 -16.42 8.51 13.24
C GLN A 503 -16.69 7.40 12.21
N LYS A 504 -16.11 7.49 11.01
CA LYS A 504 -16.35 6.53 9.92
C LYS A 504 -15.28 5.45 9.80
N LYS A 505 -14.30 5.41 10.71
CA LYS A 505 -13.09 4.58 10.56
C LYS A 505 -13.36 3.08 10.45
N ALA A 506 -14.06 2.48 11.41
CA ALA A 506 -14.33 1.03 11.37
C ALA A 506 -15.24 0.66 10.19
N GLU A 507 -16.24 1.50 9.90
CA GLU A 507 -17.11 1.32 8.73
C GLU A 507 -16.34 1.34 7.42
N ASN A 508 -15.48 2.34 7.22
CA ASN A 508 -14.70 2.50 6.01
C ASN A 508 -13.72 1.34 5.81
N PHE A 509 -13.02 0.93 6.87
CA PHE A 509 -12.11 -0.21 6.84
C PHE A 509 -12.85 -1.51 6.53
N SER A 510 -13.98 -1.76 7.19
CA SER A 510 -14.74 -2.99 6.99
C SER A 510 -15.38 -3.08 5.61
N LYS A 511 -15.84 -1.95 5.05
CA LYS A 511 -16.32 -1.86 3.66
C LYS A 511 -15.21 -2.20 2.66
N LEU A 512 -13.98 -1.75 2.92
CA LEU A 512 -12.84 -2.10 2.08
C LEU A 512 -12.46 -3.58 2.22
N VAL A 513 -12.41 -4.13 3.42
CA VAL A 513 -12.21 -5.58 3.63
C VAL A 513 -13.28 -6.40 2.92
N HIS A 514 -14.56 -6.02 3.05
CA HIS A 514 -15.68 -6.67 2.37
C HIS A 514 -15.49 -6.67 0.85
N PHE A 515 -15.24 -5.49 0.28
CA PHE A 515 -15.02 -5.34 -1.15
C PHE A 515 -13.80 -6.14 -1.62
N ASN A 516 -12.69 -6.05 -0.89
CA ASN A 516 -11.43 -6.74 -1.17
C ASN A 516 -11.59 -8.26 -1.18
N ASN A 517 -12.19 -8.83 -0.13
CA ASN A 517 -12.36 -10.28 0.01
C ASN A 517 -13.21 -10.85 -1.14
N ILE A 518 -14.18 -10.08 -1.64
CA ILE A 518 -15.02 -10.51 -2.77
C ILE A 518 -14.30 -10.31 -4.10
N VAL A 519 -13.85 -9.10 -4.44
CA VAL A 519 -13.27 -8.85 -5.78
C VAL A 519 -11.98 -9.62 -6.02
N SER A 520 -11.14 -9.77 -5.00
CA SER A 520 -9.87 -10.51 -5.13
C SER A 520 -10.08 -12.01 -5.31
N SER A 521 -11.23 -12.57 -4.94
CA SER A 521 -11.55 -13.98 -5.20
C SER A 521 -11.77 -14.28 -6.69
N TYR A 522 -12.00 -13.25 -7.52
CA TYR A 522 -12.06 -13.37 -8.98
C TYR A 522 -10.68 -13.27 -9.64
N LEU A 523 -9.63 -12.90 -8.88
CA LEU A 523 -8.27 -12.92 -9.39
C LEU A 523 -7.80 -14.37 -9.52
N GLU A 524 -7.41 -14.74 -10.73
CA GLU A 524 -6.78 -16.03 -11.02
C GLU A 524 -5.27 -15.87 -10.95
N ILE A 525 -4.63 -16.63 -10.05
CA ILE A 525 -3.19 -16.69 -9.84
C ILE A 525 -2.69 -18.03 -10.40
N ARG A 526 -1.58 -18.04 -11.13
CA ARG A 526 -1.01 -19.29 -11.66
C ARG A 526 -0.21 -19.97 -10.57
N SER A 527 -0.49 -21.24 -10.28
CA SER A 527 0.31 -22.03 -9.35
C SER A 527 1.33 -22.89 -10.11
N GLY A 528 2.62 -22.56 -9.99
CA GLY A 528 3.73 -23.42 -10.41
C GLY A 528 4.17 -23.34 -11.88
N ASP A 529 5.24 -24.07 -12.21
CA ASP A 529 5.86 -24.12 -13.53
C ASP A 529 5.03 -24.94 -14.53
N GLU A 530 4.73 -24.27 -15.65
CA GLU A 530 4.40 -24.76 -16.98
C GLU A 530 3.15 -25.59 -17.29
N ASN A 531 2.34 -26.14 -16.37
CA ASN A 531 1.01 -26.69 -16.77
C ASN A 531 -0.05 -26.74 -15.65
N GLU A 532 -1.14 -26.01 -15.88
CA GLU A 532 -2.54 -26.23 -15.43
C GLU A 532 -2.83 -26.39 -13.92
N ASP A 533 -2.88 -25.26 -13.19
CA ASP A 533 -3.96 -24.98 -12.25
C ASP A 533 -3.98 -23.47 -11.90
N THR A 534 -5.05 -22.76 -12.31
CA THR A 534 -5.31 -21.39 -11.82
C THR A 534 -5.98 -21.47 -10.46
N GLN A 535 -5.37 -20.86 -9.46
CA GLN A 535 -5.92 -20.77 -8.11
C GLN A 535 -6.61 -19.42 -7.92
N ARG A 536 -7.72 -19.42 -7.20
CA ARG A 536 -8.47 -18.22 -6.82
C ARG A 536 -8.42 -18.07 -5.30
N ASN A 537 -8.51 -16.83 -4.82
CA ASN A 537 -8.61 -16.55 -3.39
C ASN A 537 -10.03 -16.83 -2.84
N THR A 538 -10.48 -18.09 -2.92
CA THR A 538 -11.81 -18.52 -2.48
C THR A 538 -11.92 -18.57 -0.95
N ARG A 539 -10.79 -18.63 -0.24
CA ARG A 539 -10.76 -18.62 1.23
C ARG A 539 -11.14 -17.26 1.81
N ALA A 540 -10.65 -16.16 1.25
CA ALA A 540 -11.07 -14.82 1.68
C ALA A 540 -12.58 -14.64 1.52
N LEU A 541 -13.13 -15.13 0.40
CA LEU A 541 -14.56 -15.14 0.19
C LEU A 541 -15.30 -16.03 1.20
N ALA A 542 -14.83 -17.25 1.45
CA ALA A 542 -15.46 -18.16 2.41
C ALA A 542 -15.55 -17.55 3.82
N MET A 543 -14.47 -16.88 4.27
CA MET A 543 -14.47 -16.21 5.58
C MET A 543 -15.31 -14.94 5.59
N GLU A 544 -15.35 -14.20 4.49
CA GLU A 544 -16.26 -13.08 4.32
C GLU A 544 -17.72 -13.55 4.44
N MET A 545 -18.09 -14.63 3.75
CA MET A 545 -19.46 -15.16 3.82
C MET A 545 -19.84 -15.72 5.18
N LYS A 546 -18.87 -16.21 5.95
CA LYS A 546 -19.09 -16.69 7.32
C LYS A 546 -19.34 -15.55 8.30
N ASN A 547 -18.67 -14.40 8.14
CA ASN A 547 -18.76 -13.28 9.08
C ASN A 547 -18.68 -11.92 8.36
N SER A 548 -19.67 -11.66 7.51
CA SER A 548 -19.77 -10.40 6.78
C SER A 548 -20.44 -9.32 7.63
N ILE A 549 -20.04 -8.05 7.45
CA ILE A 549 -20.80 -6.89 7.93
C ILE A 549 -22.26 -6.87 7.43
N LEU A 550 -22.57 -7.59 6.35
CA LEU A 550 -23.91 -7.66 5.76
C LEU A 550 -24.72 -8.89 6.16
N SER A 551 -24.20 -9.75 7.04
CA SER A 551 -24.99 -10.85 7.63
C SER A 551 -26.12 -10.28 8.51
N GLU A 552 -27.21 -11.03 8.66
CA GLU A 552 -28.37 -10.60 9.46
C GLU A 552 -27.97 -10.23 10.89
N GLU A 553 -27.21 -11.10 11.57
CA GLU A 553 -26.69 -10.87 12.92
C GLU A 553 -25.86 -9.58 13.01
N ASN A 554 -24.92 -9.38 12.08
CA ASN A 554 -24.04 -8.21 12.12
C ASN A 554 -24.75 -6.91 11.74
N ARG A 555 -25.75 -6.94 10.84
CA ARG A 555 -26.55 -5.76 10.50
C ARG A 555 -27.27 -5.19 11.70
N GLU A 556 -27.90 -6.05 12.50
CA GLU A 556 -28.58 -5.63 13.72
C GLU A 556 -27.57 -5.09 14.73
N LYS A 557 -26.52 -5.85 15.00
CA LYS A 557 -25.42 -5.47 15.91
C LYS A 557 -24.80 -4.12 15.57
N TYR A 558 -24.48 -3.86 14.31
CA TYR A 558 -23.79 -2.63 13.90
C TYR A 558 -24.73 -1.43 13.75
N LYS A 559 -26.01 -1.66 13.48
CA LYS A 559 -27.02 -0.60 13.54
C LYS A 559 -27.17 -0.04 14.96
N GLU A 560 -27.09 -0.89 15.99
CA GLU A 560 -27.05 -0.44 17.39
C GLU A 560 -25.79 0.39 17.72
N MET A 561 -24.72 0.21 16.94
CA MET A 561 -23.48 1.00 17.03
C MET A 561 -23.51 2.28 16.19
N GLY A 562 -24.65 2.62 15.57
CA GLY A 562 -24.80 3.82 14.75
C GLY A 562 -24.22 3.69 13.33
N VAL A 563 -23.87 2.49 12.88
CA VAL A 563 -23.37 2.23 11.53
C VAL A 563 -24.55 1.95 10.60
N ASP A 564 -24.71 2.74 9.54
CA ASP A 564 -25.75 2.53 8.53
C ASP A 564 -25.18 1.79 7.30
N LEU A 565 -25.45 0.49 7.23
CA LEU A 565 -25.08 -0.36 6.09
C LEU A 565 -26.20 -0.43 5.04
N GLY A 566 -27.33 0.27 5.24
CA GLY A 566 -28.47 0.27 4.32
C GLY A 566 -28.12 0.82 2.93
N SER A 567 -27.12 1.70 2.84
CA SER A 567 -26.66 2.28 1.57
C SER A 567 -26.05 1.27 0.59
N ILE A 568 -25.63 0.09 1.07
CA ILE A 568 -25.03 -0.97 0.24
C ILE A 568 -26.10 -1.71 -0.58
N GLY A 569 -27.35 -1.77 -0.12
CA GLY A 569 -28.49 -2.20 -0.94
C GLY A 569 -28.63 -3.70 -1.22
N TYR A 570 -27.83 -4.57 -0.62
CA TYR A 570 -27.96 -6.04 -0.71
C TYR A 570 -27.49 -6.72 0.58
N SER A 571 -27.94 -7.94 0.85
CA SER A 571 -27.57 -8.80 1.98
C SER A 571 -26.47 -9.81 1.64
N ALA A 572 -25.93 -10.50 2.66
CA ALA A 572 -25.02 -11.62 2.43
C ALA A 572 -25.68 -12.76 1.62
N ASP A 573 -26.97 -13.01 1.82
CA ASP A 573 -27.68 -14.06 1.09
C ASP A 573 -27.85 -13.73 -0.40
N ASP A 574 -28.10 -12.46 -0.72
CA ASP A 574 -28.17 -12.00 -2.12
C ASP A 574 -26.85 -12.28 -2.86
N LEU A 575 -25.70 -12.11 -2.19
CA LEU A 575 -24.39 -12.40 -2.77
C LEU A 575 -24.18 -13.89 -3.05
N ASN A 576 -24.68 -14.78 -2.19
CA ASN A 576 -24.57 -16.23 -2.41
C ASN A 576 -25.23 -16.67 -3.71
N GLU A 577 -26.39 -16.12 -4.02
CA GLU A 577 -27.06 -16.36 -5.30
C GLU A 577 -26.21 -15.85 -6.47
N LYS A 578 -25.55 -14.70 -6.34
CA LYS A 578 -24.67 -14.16 -7.39
C LYS A 578 -23.43 -15.00 -7.61
N PHE A 579 -22.75 -15.44 -6.56
CA PHE A 579 -21.56 -16.28 -6.70
C PHE A 579 -21.86 -17.56 -7.48
N ALA A 580 -22.99 -18.21 -7.16
CA ALA A 580 -23.47 -19.37 -7.91
C ALA A 580 -23.67 -19.06 -9.41
N THR A 581 -24.25 -17.91 -9.76
CA THR A 581 -24.43 -17.51 -11.18
C THR A 581 -23.14 -17.21 -11.92
N THR A 582 -22.09 -16.78 -11.22
CA THR A 582 -20.77 -16.52 -11.81
C THR A 582 -19.84 -17.74 -11.81
N GLY A 583 -20.32 -18.90 -11.32
CA GLY A 583 -19.52 -20.12 -11.18
C GLY A 583 -18.42 -20.01 -10.13
N MET A 584 -18.63 -19.18 -9.10
CA MET A 584 -17.71 -19.02 -7.99
C MET A 584 -18.10 -19.98 -6.86
N ASP A 585 -17.24 -20.97 -6.62
CA ASP A 585 -17.37 -21.92 -5.53
C ASP A 585 -16.35 -21.62 -4.43
N TYR A 586 -16.82 -21.42 -3.22
CA TYR A 586 -16.01 -21.19 -2.02
C TYR A 586 -16.26 -22.25 -0.93
N SER A 587 -17.06 -23.28 -1.24
CA SER A 587 -17.45 -24.34 -0.30
C SER A 587 -16.31 -25.33 -0.04
N GLU A 588 -15.49 -25.61 -1.06
CA GLU A 588 -14.24 -26.35 -0.95
C GLU A 588 -13.05 -25.38 -0.95
N SER A 589 -12.95 -24.51 0.06
CA SER A 589 -11.75 -23.68 0.20
C SER A 589 -10.53 -24.59 0.34
N SER A 590 -9.65 -24.62 -0.67
CA SER A 590 -8.43 -25.40 -0.61
C SER A 590 -7.55 -24.92 0.57
N ASN A 591 -6.69 -25.81 1.05
CA ASN A 591 -5.60 -25.42 1.96
C ASN A 591 -4.42 -24.82 1.19
N ASP A 592 -4.53 -24.70 -0.14
CA ASP A 592 -3.47 -24.18 -0.98
C ASP A 592 -3.56 -22.64 -0.99
N ASP A 593 -2.47 -22.00 -0.57
CA ASP A 593 -2.39 -20.56 -0.43
C ASP A 593 -2.33 -19.90 -1.83
N ALA A 594 -3.39 -19.20 -2.24
CA ALA A 594 -3.37 -18.31 -3.40
C ALA A 594 -2.54 -17.05 -3.09
N THR A 595 -1.21 -17.21 -3.06
CA THR A 595 -0.26 -16.15 -2.73
C THR A 595 0.36 -15.60 -4.01
N LEU A 596 0.30 -14.28 -4.21
CA LEU A 596 1.03 -13.63 -5.30
C LEU A 596 2.53 -13.87 -5.15
N ASP A 597 3.16 -14.39 -6.20
CA ASP A 597 4.61 -14.42 -6.30
C ASP A 597 5.16 -13.22 -7.10
N VAL A 598 6.48 -13.17 -7.24
CA VAL A 598 7.16 -12.08 -7.96
C VAL A 598 6.82 -12.09 -9.45
N GLY A 599 6.62 -13.28 -10.05
CA GLY A 599 6.23 -13.44 -11.44
C GLY A 599 4.82 -12.90 -11.69
N ASP A 600 3.86 -13.22 -10.81
CA ASP A 600 2.51 -12.69 -10.87
C ASP A 600 2.50 -11.16 -10.77
N ILE A 601 3.29 -10.61 -9.84
CA ILE A 601 3.42 -9.16 -9.67
C ILE A 601 3.98 -8.52 -10.94
N ASN A 602 5.03 -9.09 -11.52
CA ASN A 602 5.64 -8.56 -12.74
C ASN A 602 4.69 -8.64 -13.93
N THR A 603 3.96 -9.74 -14.10
CA THR A 603 3.08 -9.96 -15.25
C THR A 603 1.77 -9.19 -15.15
N TYR A 604 1.11 -9.21 -14.00
CA TYR A 604 -0.26 -8.70 -13.88
C TYR A 604 -0.35 -7.30 -13.26
N LEU A 605 0.65 -6.89 -12.46
CA LEU A 605 0.57 -5.66 -11.67
C LEU A 605 1.59 -4.59 -12.05
N LEU A 606 2.81 -4.95 -12.45
CA LEU A 606 3.91 -4.00 -12.71
C LEU A 606 4.47 -4.08 -14.13
N SER A 607 3.77 -4.76 -15.04
CA SER A 607 4.36 -5.17 -16.31
C SER A 607 4.93 -4.01 -17.14
N LEU A 608 6.18 -4.23 -17.58
CA LEU A 608 6.87 -3.41 -18.58
C LEU A 608 6.62 -3.90 -20.01
N PHE A 609 6.11 -5.12 -20.17
CA PHE A 609 5.79 -5.72 -21.46
C PHE A 609 4.30 -6.04 -21.57
N LYS A 610 3.76 -6.22 -22.78
CA LYS A 610 2.47 -6.91 -22.89
C LYS A 610 2.66 -8.32 -22.33
N GLY A 611 1.88 -8.69 -21.32
CA GLY A 611 1.73 -10.11 -20.98
C GLY A 611 1.24 -10.85 -22.22
N GLU A 612 1.74 -12.06 -22.44
CA GLU A 612 1.29 -12.93 -23.53
C GLU A 612 -0.21 -13.19 -23.51
#